data_AF-A0A7J4SZ36-F1
#
_entry.id   AF-A0A7J4SZ36-F1
#
_cell.length_a   1.000
_cell.length_b   1.000
_cell.length_c   1.000
_cell.angle_alpha   90.00
_cell.angle_beta   90.00
_cell.angle_gamma   90.00
#
_symmetry.space_group_name_H-M   'P 1'
#
loop_
_entity.id
_entity.type
_entity.pdbx_description
1 polymer ?
#
loop_
_entity_poly.entity_id
_entity_poly.type
_entity_poly.pdbx_seq_one_letter_code
_entity_poly.pdbx_strand_id
1 'polypeptide(L)'
;IVCTMENIDPMGVHTGESVVVAPLQSFSDADHQELRDKALALIRELNIKGGCNVQFAFNQFTGEIRVIEVNPRVSRSSALA
;
A
#
# COMPACT_ATOMS: atom_id res chain seq x y z
N ILE A 1 9.71 4.36 3.19
CA ILE A 1 8.95 3.63 2.15
C ILE A 1 9.94 3.27 1.08
N VAL A 2 10.03 1.99 0.71
CA VAL A 2 11.01 1.50 -0.29
C VAL A 2 10.39 1.47 -1.68
N CYS A 3 9.16 0.94 -1.78
CA CYS A 3 8.41 0.84 -3.03
C CYS A 3 6.93 1.07 -2.74
N THR A 4 6.22 1.62 -3.72
CA THR A 4 4.76 1.76 -3.75
C THR A 4 4.23 0.99 -4.94
N MET A 5 3.10 0.32 -4.78
CA MET A 5 2.51 -0.50 -5.84
C MET A 5 1.05 -0.10 -6.04
N GLU A 6 0.60 -0.13 -7.29
CA GLU A 6 -0.79 0.06 -7.68
C GLU A 6 -1.30 -1.22 -8.34
N ASN A 7 -2.46 -1.70 -7.90
CA ASN A 7 -3.14 -2.80 -8.58
C ASN A 7 -3.87 -2.23 -9.80
N ILE A 8 -3.68 -2.85 -10.96
CA ILE A 8 -4.50 -2.57 -12.16
C ILE A 8 -5.90 -3.13 -11.97
N ASP A 9 -6.01 -4.31 -11.35
CA ASP A 9 -7.31 -4.91 -11.05
C ASP A 9 -7.94 -4.25 -9.81
N PRO A 10 -9.26 -3.98 -9.84
CA PRO A 10 -9.94 -3.30 -8.74
C PRO A 10 -10.01 -4.16 -7.48
N MET A 11 -10.25 -3.48 -6.35
CA MET A 11 -10.53 -4.13 -5.07
C MET A 11 -11.63 -5.20 -5.20
N GLY A 12 -11.32 -6.42 -4.75
CA GLY A 12 -12.15 -7.60 -4.93
C GLY A 12 -11.39 -8.76 -5.58
N VAL A 13 -10.35 -8.47 -6.37
CA VAL A 13 -9.36 -9.45 -6.85
C VAL A 13 -8.21 -9.54 -5.85
N HIS A 14 -7.76 -10.77 -5.54
CA HIS A 14 -6.69 -10.96 -4.57
C HIS A 14 -5.37 -10.38 -5.11
N THR A 15 -4.60 -9.67 -4.27
CA THR A 15 -3.34 -9.02 -4.67
C THR A 15 -2.32 -9.96 -5.32
N GLY A 16 -2.31 -11.22 -4.93
CA GLY A 16 -1.43 -12.24 -5.53
C GLY A 16 -1.85 -12.73 -6.92
N GLU A 17 -3.04 -12.37 -7.38
CA GLU A 17 -3.59 -12.70 -8.70
C GLU A 17 -3.73 -11.47 -9.59
N SER A 18 -3.57 -10.28 -9.01
CA SER A 18 -3.67 -9.01 -9.73
C SER A 18 -2.39 -8.65 -10.46
N VAL A 19 -2.53 -7.98 -11.61
CA VAL A 19 -1.42 -7.26 -12.23
C VAL A 19 -1.13 -6.01 -11.41
N VAL A 20 0.10 -5.92 -10.90
CA VAL A 20 0.57 -4.77 -10.12
C VAL A 20 1.65 -4.01 -10.87
N VAL A 21 1.63 -2.68 -10.73
CA VAL A 21 2.66 -1.79 -11.27
C VAL A 21 3.36 -1.06 -10.13
N ALA A 22 4.64 -0.75 -10.36
CA ALA A 22 5.45 0.06 -9.45
C ALA A 22 6.19 1.13 -10.28
N PRO A 23 6.19 2.40 -9.86
CA PRO A 23 5.51 2.97 -8.69
C PRO A 23 3.99 3.18 -8.91
N LEU A 24 3.30 3.85 -7.97
CA LEU A 24 1.93 4.37 -8.17
C LEU A 24 1.88 5.28 -9.41
N GLN A 25 0.83 5.15 -10.22
CA GLN A 25 0.66 5.88 -11.49
C GLN A 25 -0.48 6.89 -11.43
N SER A 26 -1.61 6.52 -10.83
CA SER A 26 -2.88 7.26 -10.96
C SER A 26 -3.15 8.26 -9.82
N PHE A 27 -2.18 8.50 -8.96
CA PHE A 27 -2.33 9.27 -7.72
C PHE A 27 -1.72 10.66 -7.86
N SER A 28 -2.36 11.68 -7.27
CA SER A 28 -1.73 12.97 -7.11
C SER A 28 -0.57 12.87 -6.10
N ASP A 29 0.39 13.81 -6.15
CA ASP A 29 1.48 13.83 -5.16
C ASP A 29 0.94 13.99 -3.74
N ALA A 30 -0.15 14.76 -3.55
CA ALA A 30 -0.79 14.93 -2.25
C ALA A 30 -1.35 13.60 -1.70
N ASP A 31 -2.06 12.82 -2.53
CA ASP A 31 -2.60 11.52 -2.13
C ASP A 31 -1.46 10.52 -1.83
N HIS A 32 -0.39 10.59 -2.62
CA HIS A 32 0.80 9.77 -2.41
C HIS A 32 1.48 10.07 -1.07
N GLN A 33 1.61 11.35 -0.69
CA GLN A 33 2.14 11.72 0.63
C GLN A 33 1.19 11.28 1.76
N GLU A 34 -0.12 11.40 1.58
CA GLU A 34 -1.09 10.96 2.60
C GLU A 34 -1.02 9.44 2.85
N LEU A 35 -0.96 8.63 1.79
CA LEU A 35 -0.76 7.18 1.90
C LEU A 35 0.54 6.82 2.61
N ARG A 36 1.63 7.54 2.27
CA ARG A 36 2.94 7.38 2.91
C ARG A 36 2.87 7.68 4.41
N ASP A 37 2.24 8.78 4.80
CA ASP A 37 2.16 9.19 6.21
C ASP A 37 1.29 8.22 7.02
N LYS A 38 0.16 7.76 6.46
CA LYS A 38 -0.66 6.71 7.10
C LYS A 38 0.10 5.40 7.26
N ALA A 39 0.88 4.99 6.26
CA ALA A 39 1.71 3.78 6.36
C ALA A 39 2.75 3.91 7.48
N LEU A 40 3.44 5.04 7.58
CA LEU A 40 4.43 5.28 8.63
C LEU A 40 3.79 5.37 10.02
N ALA A 41 2.61 6.00 10.14
CA ALA A 41 1.87 6.07 11.39
C ALA A 41 1.48 4.65 11.87
N LEU A 42 0.95 3.83 10.96
CA LEU A 42 0.55 2.45 11.25
C LEU A 42 1.74 1.58 11.69
N ILE A 43 2.88 1.69 11.02
CA ILE A 43 4.11 0.95 11.37
C ILE A 43 4.59 1.32 12.78
N ARG A 44 4.53 2.61 13.12
CA ARG A 44 4.93 3.12 14.45
C ARG A 44 3.97 2.65 15.53
N GLU A 45 2.66 2.73 15.28
CA GLU A 45 1.62 2.32 16.23
C GLU A 45 1.70 0.83 16.55
N LEU A 46 1.95 0.00 15.53
CA LEU A 46 2.12 -1.45 15.69
C LEU A 46 3.52 -1.85 16.19
N ASN A 47 4.40 -0.87 16.46
CA ASN A 47 5.79 -1.06 16.89
C ASN A 47 6.57 -2.07 16.02
N ILE A 48 6.32 -2.10 14.71
CA ILE A 48 6.95 -3.05 13.80
C ILE A 48 8.45 -2.73 13.69
N LYS A 49 9.28 -3.75 13.88
CA LYS A 49 10.74 -3.69 13.70
C LYS A 49 11.13 -4.59 12.52
N GLY A 50 11.59 -3.98 11.43
CA GLY A 50 11.95 -4.68 10.20
C GLY A 50 11.04 -4.32 9.02
N GLY A 51 11.14 -5.09 7.94
CA GLY A 51 10.32 -4.90 6.74
C GLY A 51 8.89 -5.36 6.93
N CYS A 52 7.94 -4.60 6.38
CA CYS A 52 6.53 -4.96 6.35
C CYS A 52 5.87 -4.45 5.06
N ASN A 53 4.74 -5.06 4.72
CA ASN A 53 3.87 -4.61 3.64
C ASN A 53 2.54 -4.12 4.23
N VAL A 54 2.09 -2.94 3.80
CA VAL A 54 0.81 -2.34 4.20
C VAL A 54 -0.05 -2.22 2.94
N GLN A 55 -1.29 -2.67 3.02
CA GLN A 55 -2.25 -2.59 1.92
C GLN A 55 -3.37 -1.62 2.27
N PHE A 56 -3.70 -0.75 1.32
CA PHE A 56 -4.76 0.24 1.43
C PHE A 56 -5.78 0.05 0.32
N ALA A 57 -7.04 0.37 0.62
CA ALA A 57 -8.05 0.70 -0.37
C ALA A 57 -8.17 2.22 -0.45
N PHE A 58 -8.16 2.78 -1.66
CA PHE A 58 -8.33 4.21 -1.90
C PHE A 58 -9.55 4.45 -2.79
N ASN A 59 -10.44 5.33 -2.36
CA ASN A 59 -11.57 5.77 -3.17
C ASN A 59 -11.20 7.06 -3.91
N GLN A 60 -10.97 6.96 -5.23
CA GLN A 60 -10.56 8.10 -6.07
C GLN A 60 -11.61 9.22 -6.16
N PHE A 61 -12.90 8.94 -5.89
CA PHE A 61 -13.96 9.94 -5.95
C PHE A 61 -14.09 10.75 -4.66
N THR A 62 -13.72 10.17 -3.52
CA THR A 62 -13.90 10.80 -2.20
C THR A 62 -12.58 11.09 -1.48
N GLY A 63 -11.47 10.54 -1.94
CA GLY A 63 -10.18 10.55 -1.23
C GLY A 63 -10.13 9.64 0.00
N GLU A 64 -11.17 8.82 0.24
CA GLU A 64 -11.21 7.98 1.43
C GLU A 64 -10.15 6.86 1.35
N ILE A 65 -9.29 6.80 2.38
CA ILE A 65 -8.29 5.74 2.54
C ILE A 65 -8.73 4.79 3.66
N ARG A 66 -8.76 3.49 3.37
CA ARG A 66 -8.96 2.43 4.36
C ARG A 66 -7.78 1.48 4.40
N VAL A 67 -7.36 1.08 5.60
CA VAL A 67 -6.37 0.01 5.78
C VAL A 67 -7.07 -1.32 5.54
N ILE A 68 -6.49 -2.16 4.68
CA ILE A 68 -6.96 -3.54 4.45
C ILE A 68 -6.26 -4.47 5.43
N GLU A 69 -4.93 -4.50 5.35
CA GLU A 69 -4.10 -5.37 6.19
C GLU A 69 -2.66 -4.85 6.31
N VAL A 70 -1.96 -5.40 7.31
CA VAL A 70 -0.52 -5.23 7.50
C VAL A 70 0.12 -6.60 7.65
N ASN A 71 1.16 -6.84 6.87
CA ASN A 71 1.99 -8.03 6.96
C ASN A 71 3.34 -7.64 7.60
N PRO A 72 3.55 -7.85 8.93
CA PRO A 72 4.77 -7.48 9.65
C PRO A 72 5.90 -8.49 9.42
N ARG A 73 6.18 -8.76 8.15
CA ARG A 73 7.21 -9.69 7.67
C ARG A 73 7.60 -9.29 6.25
N VAL A 74 8.70 -9.85 5.78
CA VAL A 74 8.97 -9.90 4.34
C VAL A 74 7.84 -10.67 3.64
N SER A 75 7.34 -10.11 2.54
CA SER A 75 6.26 -10.66 1.73
C SER A 75 6.73 -10.91 0.30
N ARG A 76 5.92 -11.57 -0.53
CA ARG A 76 6.24 -11.70 -1.97
C ARG A 76 6.36 -10.34 -2.65
N SER A 77 5.56 -9.35 -2.22
CA SER A 77 5.65 -7.97 -2.68
C SER A 77 6.95 -7.29 -2.24
N SER A 78 7.56 -7.69 -1.10
CA SER A 78 8.88 -7.16 -0.73
C SER A 78 10.04 -7.80 -1.51
N ALA A 79 9.81 -8.90 -2.23
CA ALA A 79 10.80 -9.47 -3.15
C ALA A 79 10.70 -8.85 -4.56
N LEU A 80 9.55 -8.27 -4.90
CA LEU A 80 9.33 -7.51 -6.13
C LEU A 80 9.85 -6.07 -6.03
N ALA A 81 9.85 -5.51 -4.82
CA ALA A 81 10.37 -4.19 -4.46
C ALA A 81 11.89 -4.19 -4.28
#